data_AF-A0A944XR63-F1
#
_entry.id   AF-A0A944XR63-F1
#
_cell.length_a   1.000
_cell.length_b   1.000
_cell.length_c   1.000
_cell.angle_alpha   90.00
_cell.angle_beta   90.00
_cell.angle_gamma   90.00
#
_symmetry.space_group_name_H-M   'P 1'
#
loop_
_entity.id
_entity.type
_entity.pdbx_description
1 polymer ?
#
loop_
_entity_poly.entity_id
_entity_poly.type
_entity_poly.pdbx_seq_one_letter_code
_entity_poly.pdbx_strand_id
1 'polypeptide(L)'
;MEEVAQSSWTFLTNHAHVLLCLAKNPSERMRDIALEVGITERAVHHIIVGLEADGYLEHVRDGRRNVYKVFPSMHLRHTIEKHRKVNDLILLAKK
;
A
#
# COMPACT_ATOMS: atom_id res chain seq x y z
N MET A 1 -13.33 11.40 20.63
CA MET A 1 -12.28 10.74 19.83
C MET A 1 -12.51 9.26 20.03
N GLU A 2 -13.05 8.58 19.03
CA GLU A 2 -13.46 7.18 19.16
C GLU A 2 -12.20 6.31 19.21
N GLU A 3 -11.94 5.69 20.36
CA GLU A 3 -10.96 4.63 20.49
C GLU A 3 -11.54 3.41 19.77
N VAL A 4 -11.16 3.21 18.50
CA VAL A 4 -11.52 2.00 17.78
C VAL A 4 -10.71 0.87 18.41
N ALA A 5 -11.38 0.01 19.19
CA ALA A 5 -10.78 -1.22 19.69
C ALA A 5 -10.10 -1.93 18.52
N GLN A 6 -8.76 -2.04 18.55
CA GLN A 6 -8.02 -2.73 17.52
C GLN A 6 -8.36 -4.23 17.59
N SER A 7 -9.35 -4.64 16.80
CA SER A 7 -9.56 -6.04 16.45
C SER A 7 -8.23 -6.58 15.93
N SER A 8 -7.77 -7.70 16.50
CA SER A 8 -6.49 -8.31 16.15
C SER A 8 -6.38 -8.76 14.69
N TRP A 9 -7.50 -8.76 13.96
CA TRP A 9 -7.55 -9.18 12.56
C TRP A 9 -8.24 -8.11 11.70
N THR A 10 -7.62 -7.84 10.55
CA THR A 10 -8.17 -7.02 9.46
C THR A 10 -8.33 -7.91 8.22
N PHE A 11 -9.19 -7.52 7.28
CA PHE A 11 -9.33 -8.25 6.01
C PHE A 11 -8.12 -8.07 5.09
N LEU A 12 -7.55 -6.88 5.08
CA LEU A 12 -6.41 -6.53 4.23
C LEU A 12 -5.11 -6.65 5.00
N THR A 13 -4.07 -7.10 4.30
CA THR A 13 -2.71 -7.19 4.85
C THR A 13 -2.06 -5.81 4.89
N ASN A 14 -0.98 -5.68 5.68
CA ASN A 14 -0.16 -4.46 5.67
C ASN A 14 0.38 -4.12 4.27
N HIS A 15 0.65 -5.10 3.42
CA HIS A 15 1.06 -4.86 2.03
C HIS A 15 -0.05 -4.16 1.23
N ALA A 16 -1.28 -4.64 1.38
CA ALA A 16 -2.43 -4.02 0.74
C ALA A 16 -2.68 -2.61 1.29
N HIS A 17 -2.60 -2.41 2.61
CA HIS A 17 -2.77 -1.09 3.21
C HIS A 17 -1.73 -0.07 2.72
N VAL A 18 -0.44 -0.42 2.71
CA VAL A 18 0.62 0.45 2.17
C VAL A 18 0.40 0.77 0.70
N LEU A 19 0.06 -0.23 -0.12
CA LEU A 19 -0.24 -0.02 -1.54
C LEU A 19 -1.41 0.96 -1.74
N LEU A 20 -2.45 0.85 -0.91
CA LEU A 20 -3.62 1.74 -0.98
C LEU A 20 -3.29 3.18 -0.55
N CYS A 21 -2.48 3.37 0.50
CA CYS A 21 -1.97 4.69 0.88
C CYS A 21 -1.23 5.34 -0.32
N LEU A 22 -0.31 4.61 -0.95
CA LEU A 22 0.45 5.10 -2.11
C LEU A 22 -0.43 5.34 -3.35
N ALA A 23 -1.46 4.51 -3.57
CA ALA A 23 -2.42 4.72 -4.65
C ALA A 23 -3.27 5.99 -4.45
N LYS A 24 -3.53 6.37 -3.19
CA LYS A 24 -4.25 7.59 -2.80
C LYS A 24 -3.36 8.82 -2.84
N ASN A 25 -2.14 8.72 -2.32
CA ASN A 25 -1.14 9.80 -2.32
C ASN A 25 0.25 9.25 -2.71
N PRO A 26 0.64 9.37 -3.99
CA PRO A 26 1.94 8.92 -4.50
C PRO A 26 3.16 9.51 -3.78
N SER A 27 3.02 10.67 -3.13
CA SER A 27 4.13 11.41 -2.50
C SER A 27 4.14 11.29 -0.97
N GLU A 28 3.32 10.40 -0.41
CA GLU A 28 3.20 10.21 1.02
C GLU A 28 4.51 9.74 1.65
N ARG A 29 4.86 10.32 2.81
CA ARG A 29 6.11 9.99 3.49
C ARG A 29 5.94 8.64 4.17
N MET A 30 7.00 7.82 4.18
CA MET A 30 6.98 6.52 4.87
C MET A 30 6.55 6.62 6.33
N ARG A 31 6.90 7.72 7.01
CA ARG A 31 6.45 8.04 8.37
C ARG A 31 4.93 8.19 8.48
N ASP A 32 4.32 8.89 7.55
CA ASP A 32 2.89 9.16 7.57
C ASP A 32 2.12 7.86 7.26
N ILE A 33 2.62 7.06 6.30
CA ILE A 33 2.09 5.71 5.99
C ILE A 33 2.19 4.80 7.22
N ALA A 34 3.33 4.81 7.91
CA ALA A 34 3.55 3.97 9.09
C ALA A 34 2.51 4.28 10.19
N LEU A 35 2.21 5.56 10.40
CA LEU A 35 1.19 6.01 11.34
C LEU A 35 -0.23 5.64 10.90
N GLU A 36 -0.58 5.82 9.62
CA GLU A 36 -1.92 5.49 9.10
C GLU A 36 -2.18 3.97 9.12
N VAL A 37 -1.16 3.16 8.79
CA VAL A 37 -1.26 1.70 8.75
C VAL A 37 -1.07 1.06 10.13
N GLY A 38 -0.44 1.74 11.09
CA GLY A 38 -0.17 1.22 12.43
C GLY A 38 1.02 0.24 12.48
N ILE A 39 2.05 0.48 11.65
CA ILE A 39 3.28 -0.33 11.60
C ILE A 39 4.53 0.56 11.75
N THR A 40 5.72 -0.05 11.79
CA THR A 40 6.96 0.72 11.86
C THR A 40 7.36 1.26 10.48
N GLU A 41 8.09 2.39 10.43
CA GLU A 41 8.65 2.92 9.17
C GLU A 41 9.55 1.90 8.46
N ARG A 42 10.30 1.10 9.21
CA ARG A 42 11.10 -0.01 8.67
C ARG A 42 10.24 -1.06 7.99
N ALA A 43 9.07 -1.39 8.56
CA ALA A 43 8.13 -2.32 7.94
C ALA A 43 7.53 -1.75 6.65
N VAL A 44 7.17 -0.46 6.63
CA VAL A 44 6.73 0.22 5.40
C VAL A 44 7.81 0.13 4.32
N HIS A 45 9.05 0.43 4.66
CA HIS A 45 10.17 0.32 3.72
C HIS A 45 10.32 -1.09 3.14
N HIS A 46 10.31 -2.13 3.99
CA HIS A 46 10.38 -3.53 3.52
C HIS A 46 9.22 -3.91 2.61
N ILE A 47 8.01 -3.45 2.93
CA ILE A 47 6.82 -3.67 2.10
C ILE A 47 6.98 -2.99 0.74
N ILE A 48 7.43 -1.73 0.70
CA ILE A 48 7.65 -0.99 -0.55
C ILE A 48 8.68 -1.71 -1.43
N VAL A 49 9.82 -2.11 -0.85
CA VAL A 49 10.84 -2.87 -1.59
C VAL A 49 10.30 -4.18 -2.15
N GLY A 50 9.46 -4.91 -1.38
CA GLY A 50 8.80 -6.11 -1.88
C GLY A 50 7.81 -5.82 -3.02
N LEU A 51 6.99 -4.78 -2.88
CA LEU A 51 6.05 -4.38 -3.93
C LEU A 51 6.77 -3.94 -5.21
N GLU A 52 7.92 -3.28 -5.11
CA GLU A 52 8.78 -2.91 -6.24
C GLU A 52 9.41 -4.11 -6.91
N ALA A 53 10.01 -5.01 -6.13
CA ALA A 53 10.66 -6.21 -6.63
C ALA A 53 9.71 -7.08 -7.47
N ASP A 54 8.43 -7.06 -7.11
CA ASP A 54 7.38 -7.81 -7.78
C ASP A 54 6.57 -6.99 -8.80
N GLY A 55 7.01 -5.76 -9.10
CA GLY A 55 6.47 -4.92 -10.17
C GLY A 55 5.09 -4.31 -9.89
N TYR A 56 4.67 -4.21 -8.62
CA TYR A 56 3.40 -3.56 -8.27
C TYR A 56 3.48 -2.05 -8.18
N LEU A 57 4.68 -1.51 -7.97
CA LEU A 57 4.92 -0.07 -8.02
C LEU A 57 6.36 0.22 -8.47
N GLU A 58 6.60 1.46 -8.88
CA GLU A 58 7.94 2.01 -9.12
C GLU A 58 8.12 3.28 -8.26
N HIS A 59 9.32 3.51 -7.71
CA HIS A 59 9.68 4.79 -7.12
C HIS A 59 10.50 5.65 -8.07
N VAL A 60 10.22 6.96 -8.05
CA VAL A 60 11.02 8.00 -8.69
C VAL A 60 11.41 9.00 -7.63
N ARG A 61 12.70 9.35 -7.58
CA ARG A 61 13.18 10.43 -6.72
C ARG A 61 12.88 11.77 -7.38
N ASP A 62 12.00 12.55 -6.76
CA ASP A 62 11.68 13.92 -7.14
C ASP A 62 12.28 14.89 -6.10
N GLY A 63 13.51 15.32 -6.38
CA GLY A 63 14.30 16.17 -5.49
C GLY A 63 14.57 15.53 -4.12
N ARG A 64 13.91 16.04 -3.08
CA ARG A 64 14.00 15.54 -1.69
C ARG A 64 12.89 14.54 -1.33
N ARG A 65 11.96 14.25 -2.24
CA ARG A 65 10.84 13.34 -2.01
C ARG A 65 10.93 12.13 -2.92
N ASN A 66 10.39 11.02 -2.46
CA ASN A 66 10.09 9.89 -3.31
C ASN A 66 8.65 10.01 -3.78
N VAL A 67 8.41 9.71 -5.04
CA VAL A 67 7.07 9.59 -5.63
C VAL A 67 6.92 8.15 -6.10
N TYR A 68 5.88 7.49 -5.62
CA TYR A 68 5.59 6.09 -5.92
C TYR A 68 4.42 6.00 -6.90
N LYS A 69 4.63 5.28 -7.99
CA LYS A 69 3.59 5.03 -8.98
C LYS A 69 3.17 3.57 -8.88
N VAL A 70 1.94 3.35 -8.42
CA VAL A 70 1.32 2.03 -8.36
C VAL A 70 0.86 1.63 -9.77
N PHE A 71 1.01 0.34 -10.12
CA PHE A 71 0.57 -0.24 -11.39
C PHE A 71 -0.78 -0.96 -11.24
N PRO A 72 -1.92 -0.31 -11.56
CA PRO A 72 -3.24 -0.87 -11.26
C PRO A 72 -3.61 -2.06 -12.14
N SER A 73 -2.92 -2.24 -13.26
CA SER A 73 -3.15 -3.34 -14.22
C SER A 73 -2.58 -4.69 -13.77
N MET A 74 -1.72 -4.70 -12.76
CA MET A 74 -1.12 -5.93 -12.23
C MET A 74 -2.16 -6.83 -11.58
N HIS A 75 -2.01 -8.14 -11.72
CA HIS A 75 -2.91 -9.12 -11.10
C HIS A 75 -2.58 -9.31 -9.63
N LEU A 76 -3.59 -9.62 -8.81
CA LEU A 76 -3.35 -10.05 -7.43
C LEU A 76 -2.65 -11.42 -7.40
N ARG A 77 -1.81 -11.68 -6.39
CA ARG A 77 -0.98 -12.90 -6.37
C ARG A 77 -1.73 -14.16 -5.98
N HIS A 78 -2.68 -14.04 -5.06
CA HIS A 78 -3.28 -15.22 -4.46
C HIS A 78 -4.22 -15.92 -5.44
N THR A 79 -4.18 -17.26 -5.48
CA THR A 79 -4.85 -18.08 -6.50
C THR A 79 -6.36 -17.82 -6.59
N ILE A 80 -6.99 -17.50 -5.46
CA ILE A 80 -8.42 -17.17 -5.35
C ILE A 80 -8.75 -15.86 -6.10
N GLU A 81 -7.86 -14.88 -6.04
CA GLU A 81 -8.11 -13.51 -6.49
C GLU A 81 -7.24 -13.10 -7.69
N LYS A 82 -6.42 -14.00 -8.24
CA LYS A 82 -5.57 -13.74 -9.43
C LYS A 82 -6.32 -13.27 -10.67
N HIS A 83 -7.63 -13.50 -10.71
CA HIS A 83 -8.53 -13.03 -11.77
C HIS A 83 -8.86 -11.54 -11.64
N ARG A 84 -8.52 -10.92 -10.51
CA ARG A 84 -8.67 -9.50 -10.20
C ARG A 84 -7.35 -8.76 -10.34
N LYS A 85 -7.47 -7.46 -10.57
CA LYS A 85 -6.34 -6.55 -10.70
C LYS A 85 -6.18 -5.71 -9.43
N VAL A 86 -5.00 -5.15 -9.23
CA VAL A 86 -4.73 -4.17 -8.17
C VAL A 86 -5.73 -3.00 -8.23
N ASN A 87 -6.17 -2.61 -9.42
CA ASN A 87 -7.22 -1.61 -9.58
C ASN A 87 -8.52 -1.96 -8.83
N ASP A 88 -8.91 -3.23 -8.75
CA ASP A 88 -10.10 -3.64 -8.02
C ASP A 88 -9.95 -3.34 -6.52
N LEU A 89 -8.76 -3.57 -5.94
CA LEU A 89 -8.46 -3.18 -4.55
C LEU A 89 -8.48 -1.66 -4.36
N ILE A 90 -7.91 -0.91 -5.30
CA ILE A 90 -7.91 0.56 -5.25
C ILE A 90 -9.34 1.10 -5.28
N LEU A 91 -10.21 0.52 -6.11
CA LEU A 91 -11.62 0.91 -6.19
C LEU A 91 -12.39 0.63 -4.89
N LEU A 92 -12.06 -0.46 -4.16
CA LEU A 92 -12.67 -0.74 -2.85
C LEU A 92 -12.37 0.34 -1.80
N ALA A 93 -11.21 0.98 -1.88
CA ALA A 93 -10.78 1.99 -0.90
C ALA A 93 -11.17 3.43 -1.28
N LYS A 94 -11.67 3.65 -2.50
CA LYS A 94 -12.19 4.96 -2.92
C LYS A 94 -13.55 5.20 -2.23
N LYS A 95 -13.63 6.29 -1.46
CA LYS A 95 -14.90 6.82 -0.94
C LYS A 95 -15.67 7.53 -2.04
#